data_AF-A0A418IS89-F1
#
_entry.id   AF-A0A418IS89-F1
#
_cell.length_a   1.000
_cell.length_b   1.000
_cell.length_c   1.000
_cell.angle_alpha   90.00
_cell.angle_beta   90.00
_cell.angle_gamma   90.00
#
_symmetry.space_group_name_H-M   'P 1'
#
loop_
_entity.id
_entity.type
_entity.pdbx_description
1 polymer ?
#
loop_
_entity_poly.entity_id
_entity_poly.type
_entity_poly.pdbx_seq_one_letter_code
_entity_poly.pdbx_strand_id
1 'polypeptide(L)'
;MAEETSYFWLNCGYNRWNHNEPMVGQTTLFESGAQFNPSQGFRSFKQAKVGDRVVFYQVQMDTGLLGFGEITSVQTGAQNKIRVHFQLQEQLKPLTADYLKRSDQLEFRMSNMKETLFNQITKEEFELIVSLGKGETKIPRYFFVSEAQDFEPNSYNIIYTHTYNGIKRNGYHFYTQLEIGDKIVFYNKKRDQSVIGVGEVSKHIHEKAPIAGRTNSTAIEVYFEKEIEPVSLSTLNKHPKLKNIYFLQENAKQAIASLSQVQFEAILDMSANDGLKSQFESVPTENVIDKAQEELKPFILLVVDKGEGLKAAEDLLQKTNANPVITTGHPDFNEDMLYGKYLPNETGALYYREGFITNLMPRKDKSYLVIDNFNRIDPDVFQAYINVLEGYEVTLPRYNKDGTMVKWSRKKDSYYHFNPNWHIVGVTYDNLNDIKQKYTEQFLKYTRIVKVNQD
;
A
#
# COMPACT_ATOMS: atom_id res chain seq x y z
N MET A 1 24.87 6.96 -34.53
CA MET A 1 23.67 6.91 -33.68
C MET A 1 23.19 5.48 -33.71
N ALA A 2 23.32 4.72 -32.62
CA ALA A 2 22.74 3.38 -32.56
C ALA A 2 21.23 3.54 -32.59
N GLU A 3 20.54 2.87 -33.52
CA GLU A 3 19.08 2.84 -33.51
C GLU A 3 18.61 2.22 -32.20
N GLU A 4 17.64 2.87 -31.55
CA GLU A 4 17.07 2.42 -30.29
C GLU A 4 16.32 1.10 -30.51
N THR A 5 16.85 0.01 -29.94
CA THR A 5 16.25 -1.33 -30.04
C THR A 5 14.90 -1.36 -29.33
N SER A 6 13.86 -1.76 -30.06
CA SER A 6 12.52 -1.98 -29.50
C SER A 6 12.33 -3.43 -29.06
N TYR A 7 11.43 -3.62 -28.09
CA TYR A 7 11.15 -4.92 -27.49
C TYR A 7 9.69 -5.28 -27.66
N PHE A 8 9.42 -6.54 -27.98
CA PHE A 8 8.07 -7.00 -28.29
C PHE A 8 7.72 -8.34 -27.65
N TRP A 9 6.42 -8.56 -27.49
CA TRP A 9 5.78 -9.81 -27.14
C TRP A 9 4.95 -10.30 -28.33
N LEU A 10 5.18 -11.53 -28.77
CA LEU A 10 4.47 -12.17 -29.87
C LEU A 10 3.74 -13.43 -29.40
N ASN A 11 2.41 -13.40 -29.49
CA ASN A 11 1.56 -14.57 -29.30
C ASN A 11 1.66 -15.46 -30.56
N CYS A 12 2.10 -16.71 -30.42
CA CYS A 12 2.21 -17.65 -31.53
C CYS A 12 1.41 -18.94 -31.27
N GLY A 13 0.83 -19.51 -32.33
CA GLY A 13 0.21 -20.84 -32.26
C GLY A 13 1.27 -21.95 -32.35
N TYR A 14 0.93 -23.14 -31.85
CA TYR A 14 1.82 -24.31 -31.84
C TYR A 14 2.42 -24.61 -33.21
N ASN A 15 1.60 -24.59 -34.26
CA ASN A 15 2.00 -24.93 -35.64
C ASN A 15 2.90 -23.89 -36.33
N ARG A 16 3.30 -22.81 -35.64
CA ARG A 16 4.22 -21.79 -36.19
C ARG A 16 5.67 -22.20 -36.15
N TRP A 17 5.97 -23.27 -35.41
CA TRP A 17 7.31 -23.80 -35.21
C TRP A 17 7.30 -25.30 -35.47
N ASN A 18 8.42 -25.82 -35.98
CA ASN A 18 8.62 -27.24 -36.14
C ASN A 18 9.18 -27.82 -34.84
N HIS A 19 8.32 -28.35 -33.99
CA HIS A 19 8.70 -28.95 -32.70
C HIS A 19 9.45 -30.29 -32.84
N ASN A 20 9.52 -30.86 -34.04
CA ASN A 20 10.30 -32.08 -34.32
C ASN A 20 11.77 -31.79 -34.67
N GLU A 21 12.14 -30.53 -34.81
CA GLU A 21 13.49 -30.06 -35.10
C GLU A 21 13.97 -29.11 -33.99
N PRO A 22 15.29 -28.87 -33.85
CA PRO A 22 15.79 -27.82 -32.96
C PRO A 22 15.09 -26.49 -33.27
N MET A 23 14.43 -25.91 -32.26
CA MET A 23 13.67 -24.68 -32.46
C MET A 23 14.57 -23.45 -32.61
N VAL A 24 15.73 -23.46 -31.96
CA VAL A 24 16.72 -22.40 -32.07
C VAL A 24 17.22 -22.31 -33.52
N GLY A 25 17.17 -21.11 -34.08
CA GLY A 25 17.53 -20.81 -35.46
C GLY A 25 16.34 -20.86 -36.44
N GLN A 26 15.20 -21.46 -36.06
CA GLN A 26 14.01 -21.46 -36.91
C GLN A 26 13.49 -20.03 -37.11
N THR A 27 12.87 -19.80 -38.27
CA THR A 27 12.26 -18.52 -38.62
C THR A 27 10.77 -18.66 -38.89
N THR A 28 9.99 -17.67 -38.51
CA THR A 28 8.55 -17.63 -38.75
C THR A 28 8.12 -16.27 -39.30
N LEU A 29 7.03 -16.26 -40.08
CA LEU A 29 6.51 -15.08 -40.76
C LEU A 29 5.12 -14.72 -40.23
N PHE A 30 4.93 -13.44 -39.87
CA PHE A 30 3.62 -12.88 -39.58
C PHE A 30 3.29 -11.70 -40.50
N GLU A 31 2.01 -11.57 -40.86
CA GLU A 31 1.48 -10.50 -41.70
C GLU A 31 0.42 -9.71 -40.93
N SER A 32 0.47 -8.39 -41.03
CA SER A 32 -0.40 -7.46 -40.29
C SER A 32 -1.89 -7.49 -40.68
N GLY A 33 -2.30 -8.34 -41.64
CA GLY A 33 -3.62 -8.30 -42.29
C GLY A 33 -4.51 -9.54 -42.16
N ALA A 34 -4.11 -10.58 -41.43
CA ALA A 34 -4.92 -11.78 -41.27
C ALA A 34 -5.77 -11.72 -40.00
N GLN A 35 -7.10 -11.59 -40.07
CA GLN A 35 -8.06 -11.90 -38.98
C GLN A 35 -7.78 -11.38 -37.54
N PHE A 36 -7.34 -10.14 -37.32
CA PHE A 36 -7.11 -9.61 -35.96
C PHE A 36 -7.63 -8.19 -35.76
N ASN A 37 -7.89 -7.82 -34.49
CA ASN A 37 -8.41 -6.52 -34.09
C ASN A 37 -7.46 -5.39 -34.58
N PRO A 38 -7.87 -4.54 -35.55
CA PRO A 38 -6.96 -3.72 -36.36
C PRO A 38 -6.19 -2.61 -35.64
N SER A 39 -6.57 -2.24 -34.42
CA SER A 39 -6.19 -0.94 -33.85
C SER A 39 -4.84 -0.92 -33.10
N GLN A 40 -4.45 -2.02 -32.44
CA GLN A 40 -3.22 -2.07 -31.63
C GLN A 40 -2.09 -2.91 -32.26
N GLY A 41 -2.38 -4.13 -32.72
CA GLY A 41 -1.35 -4.99 -33.34
C GLY A 41 -0.68 -4.33 -34.56
N PHE A 42 -1.47 -3.62 -35.38
CA PHE A 42 -0.98 -2.93 -36.58
C PHE A 42 0.04 -1.81 -36.27
N ARG A 43 -0.02 -1.17 -35.10
CA ARG A 43 0.96 -0.14 -34.69
C ARG A 43 2.31 -0.79 -34.37
N SER A 44 2.33 -1.90 -33.65
CA SER A 44 3.56 -2.64 -33.35
C SER A 44 4.23 -3.12 -34.64
N PHE A 45 3.46 -3.62 -35.62
CA PHE A 45 4.00 -4.00 -36.94
C PHE A 45 4.63 -2.82 -37.70
N LYS A 46 4.08 -1.60 -37.57
CA LYS A 46 4.66 -0.39 -38.19
C LYS A 46 5.96 0.08 -37.55
N GLN A 47 6.14 -0.20 -36.26
CA GLN A 47 7.30 0.24 -35.49
C GLN A 47 8.46 -0.78 -35.55
N ALA A 48 8.16 -2.03 -35.87
CA ALA A 48 9.13 -3.11 -35.99
C ALA A 48 10.26 -2.78 -36.98
N LYS A 49 11.49 -3.00 -36.55
CA LYS A 49 12.72 -2.87 -37.32
C LYS A 49 13.56 -4.13 -37.20
N VAL A 50 14.47 -4.33 -38.16
CA VAL A 50 15.46 -5.40 -38.09
C VAL A 50 16.35 -5.16 -36.87
N GLY A 51 16.59 -6.22 -36.09
CA GLY A 51 17.37 -6.17 -34.84
C GLY A 51 16.53 -5.96 -33.57
N ASP A 52 15.24 -5.64 -33.69
CA ASP A 52 14.34 -5.57 -32.53
C ASP A 52 14.16 -6.94 -31.88
N ARG A 53 13.96 -6.96 -30.56
CA ARG A 53 13.95 -8.17 -29.74
C ARG A 53 12.53 -8.61 -29.43
N VAL A 54 12.28 -9.92 -29.46
CA VAL A 54 10.93 -10.47 -29.35
C VAL A 54 10.89 -11.66 -28.40
N VAL A 55 9.96 -11.64 -27.44
CA VAL A 55 9.56 -12.82 -26.66
C VAL A 55 8.44 -13.55 -27.40
N PHE A 56 8.58 -14.86 -27.55
CA PHE A 56 7.58 -15.74 -28.15
C PHE A 56 6.76 -16.42 -27.05
N TYR A 57 5.44 -16.26 -27.09
CA TYR A 57 4.50 -16.89 -26.16
C TYR A 57 3.51 -17.78 -26.90
N GLN A 58 3.46 -19.06 -26.55
CA GLN A 58 2.58 -20.04 -27.15
C GLN A 58 1.20 -20.01 -26.51
N VAL A 59 0.14 -19.92 -27.32
CA VAL A 59 -1.26 -19.77 -26.84
C VAL A 59 -2.14 -21.03 -26.98
N GLN A 60 -1.64 -22.12 -27.58
CA GLN A 60 -2.42 -23.34 -27.86
C GLN A 60 -1.58 -24.61 -27.66
N MET A 61 -2.25 -25.73 -27.34
CA MET A 61 -1.73 -27.10 -27.11
C MET A 61 -0.75 -27.21 -25.92
N ASP A 62 0.24 -26.32 -25.83
CA ASP A 62 1.17 -26.19 -24.70
C ASP A 62 1.40 -24.70 -24.40
N THR A 63 0.53 -24.12 -23.58
CA THR A 63 0.51 -22.67 -23.31
C THR A 63 1.69 -22.24 -22.43
N GLY A 64 2.49 -21.27 -22.88
CA GLY A 64 3.61 -20.75 -22.09
C GLY A 64 4.66 -20.00 -22.90
N LEU A 65 5.69 -19.46 -22.22
CA LEU A 65 6.87 -18.90 -22.89
C LEU A 65 7.55 -19.97 -23.75
N LEU A 66 7.86 -19.63 -24.99
CA LEU A 66 8.59 -20.51 -25.90
C LEU A 66 10.08 -20.17 -25.92
N GLY A 67 10.40 -18.89 -25.99
CA GLY A 67 11.74 -18.42 -26.25
C GLY A 67 11.80 -16.92 -26.44
N PHE A 68 12.99 -16.43 -26.78
CA PHE A 68 13.16 -15.09 -27.33
C PHE A 68 14.06 -15.11 -28.56
N GLY A 69 14.05 -14.02 -29.30
CA GLY A 69 14.91 -13.83 -30.45
C GLY A 69 14.76 -12.44 -31.04
N GLU A 70 14.83 -12.34 -32.37
CA GLU A 70 14.89 -11.04 -33.04
C GLU A 70 14.11 -10.99 -34.35
N ILE A 71 13.86 -9.77 -34.80
CA ILE A 71 13.31 -9.48 -36.11
C ILE A 71 14.45 -9.46 -37.13
N THR A 72 14.37 -10.33 -38.14
CA THR A 72 15.41 -10.46 -39.18
C THR A 72 15.06 -9.77 -40.49
N SER A 73 13.77 -9.51 -40.74
CA SER A 73 13.32 -8.84 -41.97
C SER A 73 11.94 -8.20 -41.77
N VAL A 74 11.77 -6.98 -42.28
CA VAL A 74 10.50 -6.26 -42.33
C VAL A 74 10.24 -5.81 -43.76
N GLN A 75 9.10 -6.20 -44.33
CA GLN A 75 8.72 -5.89 -45.70
C GLN A 75 7.32 -5.30 -45.75
N THR A 76 7.17 -4.16 -46.44
CA THR A 76 5.86 -3.56 -46.71
C THR A 76 5.38 -4.04 -48.08
N GLY A 77 4.36 -4.89 -48.09
CA GLY A 77 3.73 -5.42 -49.30
C GLY A 77 2.63 -4.53 -49.87
N ALA A 78 2.02 -4.98 -50.97
CA ALA A 78 0.87 -4.33 -51.57
C ALA A 78 -0.29 -4.21 -50.55
N GLN A 79 -1.07 -3.11 -50.63
CA GLN A 79 -2.18 -2.79 -49.72
C GLN A 79 -1.78 -2.46 -48.27
N ASN A 80 -0.57 -1.92 -48.01
CA ASN A 80 -0.07 -1.55 -46.67
C ASN A 80 0.01 -2.73 -45.68
N LYS A 81 0.14 -3.96 -46.19
CA LYS A 81 0.38 -5.15 -45.36
C LYS A 81 1.86 -5.24 -45.00
N ILE A 82 2.17 -5.34 -43.72
CA ILE A 82 3.53 -5.47 -43.23
C ILE A 82 3.80 -6.94 -42.91
N ARG A 83 4.90 -7.46 -43.46
CA ARG A 83 5.40 -8.82 -43.26
C ARG A 83 6.66 -8.76 -42.43
N VAL A 84 6.68 -9.47 -41.31
CA VAL A 84 7.80 -9.49 -40.38
C VAL A 84 8.28 -10.92 -40.20
N HIS A 85 9.57 -11.14 -40.44
CA HIS A 85 10.25 -12.40 -40.15
C HIS A 85 10.91 -12.31 -38.77
N PHE A 86 10.68 -13.35 -37.99
CA PHE A 86 11.23 -13.51 -36.65
C PHE A 86 12.12 -14.74 -36.64
N GLN A 87 13.24 -14.68 -35.93
CA GLN A 87 14.08 -15.83 -35.65
C GLN A 87 14.10 -16.12 -34.16
N LEU A 88 13.96 -17.38 -33.77
CA LEU A 88 14.12 -17.81 -32.38
C LEU A 88 15.60 -18.04 -32.09
N GLN A 89 16.15 -17.35 -31.08
CA GLN A 89 17.57 -17.45 -30.73
C GLN A 89 17.81 -18.33 -29.51
N GLU A 90 16.87 -18.35 -28.57
CA GLU A 90 17.00 -19.13 -27.35
C GLU A 90 15.62 -19.63 -26.88
N GLN A 91 15.57 -20.85 -26.36
CA GLN A 91 14.37 -21.39 -25.73
C GLN A 91 14.30 -20.98 -24.26
N LEU A 92 13.08 -20.76 -23.77
CA LEU A 92 12.81 -20.44 -22.37
C LEU A 92 11.95 -21.55 -21.75
N LYS A 93 11.97 -21.64 -20.42
CA LYS A 93 11.03 -22.49 -19.67
C LYS A 93 9.59 -22.06 -19.97
N PRO A 94 8.64 -23.00 -20.10
CA PRO A 94 7.25 -22.73 -20.49
C PRO A 94 6.44 -22.11 -19.34
N LEU A 95 6.78 -20.89 -18.96
CA LEU A 95 6.05 -20.13 -17.94
C LEU A 95 4.74 -19.59 -18.52
N THR A 96 3.64 -19.80 -17.81
CA THR A 96 2.32 -19.33 -18.23
C THR A 96 2.16 -17.83 -17.96
N ALA A 97 1.25 -17.18 -18.70
CA ALA A 97 0.88 -15.79 -18.42
C ALA A 97 0.38 -15.61 -16.97
N ASP A 98 -0.27 -16.61 -16.39
CA ASP A 98 -0.72 -16.55 -14.98
C ASP A 98 0.43 -16.66 -13.98
N TYR A 99 1.53 -17.32 -14.34
CA TYR A 99 2.76 -17.24 -13.56
C TYR A 99 3.36 -15.84 -13.65
N LEU A 100 3.49 -15.27 -14.86
CA LEU A 100 4.12 -13.96 -15.07
C LEU A 100 3.34 -12.81 -14.40
N LYS A 101 2.01 -12.88 -14.36
CA LYS A 101 1.15 -11.91 -13.65
C LYS A 101 1.41 -11.80 -12.15
N ARG A 102 2.10 -12.77 -11.55
CA ARG A 102 2.47 -12.73 -10.13
C ARG A 102 3.52 -11.66 -9.84
N SER A 103 4.24 -11.18 -10.85
CA SER A 103 5.16 -10.06 -10.71
C SER A 103 4.39 -8.75 -10.83
N ASP A 104 4.51 -7.87 -9.83
CA ASP A 104 3.92 -6.54 -9.84
C ASP A 104 4.34 -5.73 -11.09
N GLN A 105 5.57 -5.94 -11.59
CA GLN A 105 6.08 -5.27 -12.79
C GLN A 105 5.40 -5.77 -14.08
N LEU A 106 4.94 -7.03 -14.12
CA LEU A 106 4.35 -7.65 -15.31
C LEU A 106 2.82 -7.75 -15.24
N GLU A 107 2.20 -7.64 -14.05
CA GLU A 107 0.77 -7.85 -13.84
C GLU A 107 -0.09 -7.00 -14.80
N PHE A 108 0.16 -5.69 -14.81
CA PHE A 108 -0.56 -4.75 -15.66
C PHE A 108 -0.36 -5.08 -17.14
N ARG A 109 0.88 -5.35 -17.56
CA ARG A 109 1.20 -5.69 -18.96
C ARG A 109 0.50 -6.96 -19.40
N MET A 110 0.67 -8.05 -18.65
CA MET A 110 0.11 -9.37 -18.96
C MET A 110 -1.42 -9.38 -18.94
N SER A 111 -2.04 -8.55 -18.11
CA SER A 111 -3.50 -8.42 -18.05
C SER A 111 -4.09 -7.70 -19.27
N ASN A 112 -3.35 -6.76 -19.84
CA ASN A 112 -3.81 -5.91 -20.95
C ASN A 112 -3.44 -6.44 -22.35
N MET A 113 -2.59 -7.46 -22.48
CA MET A 113 -2.14 -8.01 -23.77
C MET A 113 -3.05 -9.09 -24.40
N LYS A 114 -4.16 -9.47 -23.74
CA LYS A 114 -4.87 -10.74 -23.99
C LYS A 114 -5.48 -10.96 -25.38
N GLU A 115 -5.49 -9.97 -26.27
CA GLU A 115 -6.15 -10.09 -27.59
C GLU A 115 -5.28 -9.67 -28.79
N THR A 116 -4.08 -9.16 -28.53
CA THR A 116 -3.20 -8.62 -29.55
C THR A 116 -2.09 -9.60 -29.87
N LEU A 117 -1.93 -9.92 -31.15
CA LEU A 117 -0.89 -10.83 -31.64
C LEU A 117 0.51 -10.35 -31.27
N PHE A 118 0.76 -9.04 -31.43
CA PHE A 118 2.09 -8.44 -31.35
C PHE A 118 2.04 -7.13 -30.56
N ASN A 119 2.71 -7.11 -29.41
CA ASN A 119 2.67 -6.01 -28.45
C ASN A 119 4.05 -5.47 -28.18
N GLN A 120 4.19 -4.15 -28.14
CA GLN A 120 5.40 -3.53 -27.64
C GLN A 120 5.45 -3.67 -26.11
N ILE A 121 6.63 -4.04 -25.60
CA ILE A 121 6.94 -4.12 -24.18
C ILE A 121 8.17 -3.25 -23.90
N THR A 122 8.40 -2.89 -22.64
CA THR A 122 9.61 -2.15 -22.27
C THR A 122 10.82 -3.08 -22.22
N LYS A 123 12.02 -2.49 -22.22
CA LYS A 123 13.27 -3.23 -22.06
C LYS A 123 13.29 -4.00 -20.73
N GLU A 124 12.86 -3.36 -19.65
CA GLU A 124 12.84 -3.94 -18.31
C GLU A 124 11.85 -5.11 -18.23
N GLU A 125 10.67 -4.98 -18.86
CA GLU A 125 9.70 -6.07 -18.97
C GLU A 125 10.30 -7.26 -19.75
N PHE A 126 11.00 -7.00 -20.87
CA PHE A 126 11.66 -8.03 -21.68
C PHE A 126 12.76 -8.76 -20.88
N GLU A 127 13.67 -8.01 -20.26
CA GLU A 127 14.79 -8.57 -19.50
C GLU A 127 14.30 -9.42 -18.32
N LEU A 128 13.26 -8.97 -17.61
CA LEU A 128 12.66 -9.74 -16.53
C LEU A 128 12.04 -11.04 -17.04
N ILE A 129 11.26 -11.01 -18.14
CA ILE A 129 10.63 -12.21 -18.71
C ILE A 129 11.70 -13.22 -19.15
N VAL A 130 12.77 -12.75 -19.80
CA VAL A 130 13.89 -13.60 -20.23
C VAL A 130 14.59 -14.23 -19.02
N SER A 131 14.92 -13.43 -18.00
CA SER A 131 15.56 -13.94 -16.77
C SER A 131 14.70 -14.99 -16.06
N LEU A 132 13.39 -14.76 -15.97
CA LEU A 132 12.43 -15.74 -15.43
C LEU A 132 12.38 -17.02 -16.29
N GLY A 133 12.33 -16.86 -17.61
CA GLY A 133 12.30 -17.98 -18.56
C GLY A 133 13.58 -18.81 -18.56
N LYS A 134 14.75 -18.20 -18.34
CA LYS A 134 16.02 -18.92 -18.12
C LYS A 134 16.06 -19.59 -16.75
N GLY A 135 15.28 -19.08 -15.80
CA GLY A 135 15.27 -19.50 -14.40
C GLY A 135 16.45 -18.97 -13.61
N GLU A 136 17.07 -17.89 -14.10
CA GLU A 136 18.09 -17.11 -13.38
C GLU A 136 17.46 -16.35 -12.21
N THR A 137 16.19 -15.94 -12.38
CA THR A 137 15.37 -15.35 -11.32
C THR A 137 14.06 -16.11 -11.14
N LYS A 138 13.44 -15.94 -9.98
CA LYS A 138 12.09 -16.42 -9.68
C LYS A 138 11.25 -15.27 -9.16
N ILE A 139 9.95 -15.31 -9.43
CA ILE A 139 9.02 -14.36 -8.82
C ILE A 139 8.89 -14.74 -7.34
N PRO A 140 9.22 -13.85 -6.40
CA PRO A 140 9.09 -14.14 -4.98
C PRO A 140 7.62 -14.34 -4.63
N ARG A 141 7.33 -15.30 -3.76
CA ARG A 141 5.98 -15.58 -3.28
C ARG A 141 5.94 -15.44 -1.78
N TYR A 142 4.84 -14.89 -1.31
CA TYR A 142 4.69 -14.50 0.08
C TYR A 142 3.47 -15.20 0.66
N PHE A 143 3.63 -15.75 1.85
CA PHE A 143 2.60 -16.49 2.55
C PHE A 143 2.50 -16.03 3.99
N PHE A 144 1.28 -16.09 4.51
CA PHE A 144 0.96 -15.90 5.90
C PHE A 144 0.70 -17.25 6.54
N VAL A 145 1.37 -17.56 7.65
CA VAL A 145 1.22 -18.84 8.36
C VAL A 145 0.81 -18.60 9.80
N SER A 146 -0.28 -19.23 10.23
CA SER A 146 -0.92 -19.03 11.53
C SER A 146 -0.75 -20.26 12.42
N GLU A 147 0.12 -20.13 13.42
CA GLU A 147 0.49 -21.20 14.33
C GLU A 147 0.26 -20.84 15.80
N ALA A 148 0.32 -21.88 16.64
CA ALA A 148 0.25 -21.74 18.10
C ALA A 148 1.51 -22.27 18.81
N GLN A 149 2.48 -22.77 18.04
CA GLN A 149 3.82 -23.12 18.53
C GLN A 149 4.68 -21.85 18.56
N ASP A 150 5.67 -21.85 19.46
CA ASP A 150 6.74 -20.86 19.43
C ASP A 150 7.76 -21.23 18.34
N PHE A 151 8.51 -20.22 17.89
CA PHE A 151 9.56 -20.35 16.89
C PHE A 151 10.83 -19.72 17.46
N GLU A 152 11.96 -20.38 17.26
CA GLU A 152 13.27 -19.85 17.62
C GLU A 152 13.97 -19.27 16.38
N PRO A 153 14.63 -18.10 16.47
CA PRO A 153 15.45 -17.57 15.39
C PRO A 153 16.46 -18.58 14.84
N ASN A 154 16.67 -18.56 13.53
CA ASN A 154 17.58 -19.45 12.80
C ASN A 154 17.30 -20.96 12.99
N SER A 155 16.03 -21.36 13.05
CA SER A 155 15.66 -22.77 13.28
C SER A 155 14.73 -23.34 12.21
N TYR A 156 14.85 -24.65 11.97
CA TYR A 156 13.93 -25.40 11.12
C TYR A 156 12.76 -25.93 11.93
N ASN A 157 11.55 -25.65 11.46
CA ASN A 157 10.30 -25.95 12.13
C ASN A 157 9.39 -26.80 11.24
N ILE A 158 8.65 -27.71 11.87
CA ILE A 158 7.70 -28.58 11.17
C ILE A 158 6.30 -28.00 11.30
N ILE A 159 5.62 -27.84 10.17
CA ILE A 159 4.22 -27.42 10.14
C ILE A 159 3.39 -28.51 9.49
N TYR A 160 2.52 -29.13 10.27
CA TYR A 160 1.64 -30.16 9.76
C TYR A 160 0.48 -29.56 8.96
N THR A 161 0.15 -30.19 7.82
CA THR A 161 -0.89 -29.71 6.90
C THR A 161 -2.31 -30.16 7.30
N HIS A 162 -2.41 -31.12 8.21
CA HIS A 162 -3.66 -31.65 8.76
C HIS A 162 -3.74 -31.44 10.29
N THR A 163 -4.94 -31.51 10.86
CA THR A 163 -5.14 -31.57 12.31
C THR A 163 -4.72 -32.94 12.86
N TYR A 164 -4.74 -33.12 14.18
CA TYR A 164 -4.40 -34.39 14.83
C TYR A 164 -5.29 -35.56 14.35
N ASN A 165 -6.55 -35.25 14.04
CA ASN A 165 -7.56 -36.20 13.53
C ASN A 165 -7.49 -36.38 12.00
N GLY A 166 -6.51 -35.77 11.32
CA GLY A 166 -6.31 -35.96 9.88
C GLY A 166 -7.20 -35.08 9.00
N ILE A 167 -7.88 -34.09 9.59
CA ILE A 167 -8.67 -33.12 8.82
C ILE A 167 -7.73 -32.09 8.20
N LYS A 168 -7.87 -31.82 6.89
CA LYS A 168 -7.11 -30.78 6.20
C LYS A 168 -7.27 -29.44 6.92
N ARG A 169 -6.16 -28.76 7.21
CA ARG A 169 -6.23 -27.43 7.81
C ARG A 169 -6.80 -26.42 6.82
N ASN A 170 -7.49 -25.41 7.33
CA ASN A 170 -8.04 -24.32 6.52
C ASN A 170 -6.94 -23.67 5.68
N GLY A 171 -7.19 -23.48 4.39
CA GLY A 171 -6.19 -23.00 3.43
C GLY A 171 -5.34 -24.10 2.79
N TYR A 172 -5.66 -25.39 2.97
CA TYR A 172 -4.84 -26.54 2.53
C TYR A 172 -4.23 -26.44 1.13
N HIS A 173 -4.99 -25.94 0.15
CA HIS A 173 -4.51 -25.74 -1.22
C HIS A 173 -3.24 -24.87 -1.33
N PHE A 174 -2.98 -23.97 -0.38
CA PHE A 174 -1.78 -23.14 -0.38
C PHE A 174 -0.55 -23.99 -0.03
N TYR A 175 -0.66 -24.98 0.87
CA TYR A 175 0.44 -25.90 1.13
C TYR A 175 0.87 -26.63 -0.14
N THR A 176 -0.09 -27.02 -1.00
CA THR A 176 0.22 -27.69 -2.27
C THR A 176 0.86 -26.77 -3.33
N GLN A 177 0.79 -25.46 -3.11
CA GLN A 177 1.38 -24.46 -4.01
C GLN A 177 2.77 -24.01 -3.57
N LEU A 178 3.17 -24.26 -2.31
CA LEU A 178 4.46 -23.83 -1.78
C LEU A 178 5.63 -24.41 -2.58
N GLU A 179 6.69 -23.65 -2.74
CA GLU A 179 7.99 -24.11 -3.26
C GLU A 179 9.07 -23.72 -2.26
N ILE A 180 10.20 -24.42 -2.33
CA ILE A 180 11.37 -24.09 -1.52
C ILE A 180 11.82 -22.65 -1.83
N GLY A 181 12.00 -21.85 -0.79
CA GLY A 181 12.37 -20.43 -0.86
C GLY A 181 11.19 -19.44 -0.83
N ASP A 182 9.94 -19.91 -0.85
CA ASP A 182 8.79 -19.02 -0.64
C ASP A 182 8.87 -18.35 0.74
N LYS A 183 8.63 -17.03 0.78
CA LYS A 183 8.74 -16.22 1.99
C LYS A 183 7.47 -16.33 2.84
N ILE A 184 7.66 -16.40 4.14
CA ILE A 184 6.59 -16.59 5.13
C ILE A 184 6.67 -15.50 6.19
N VAL A 185 5.53 -14.90 6.52
CA VAL A 185 5.32 -14.23 7.81
C VAL A 185 4.62 -15.18 8.78
N PHE A 186 5.14 -15.24 10.01
CA PHE A 186 4.67 -16.12 11.06
C PHE A 186 3.77 -15.36 12.01
N TYR A 187 2.51 -15.78 12.10
CA TYR A 187 1.54 -15.29 13.05
C TYR A 187 1.35 -16.29 14.18
N ASN A 188 1.47 -15.82 15.42
CA ASN A 188 1.32 -16.63 16.61
C ASN A 188 0.03 -16.30 17.36
N LYS A 189 -0.86 -17.28 17.46
CA LYS A 189 -2.15 -17.16 18.14
C LYS A 189 -2.05 -16.96 19.64
N LYS A 190 -0.93 -17.35 20.25
CA LYS A 190 -0.69 -17.27 21.70
C LYS A 190 0.12 -16.05 22.13
N ARG A 191 0.82 -15.39 21.21
CA ARG A 191 1.55 -14.13 21.47
C ARG A 191 0.72 -12.94 21.04
N ASP A 192 -0.31 -12.65 21.83
CA ASP A 192 -1.23 -11.51 21.64
C ASP A 192 -1.82 -11.39 20.23
N GLN A 193 -1.98 -12.54 19.55
CA GLN A 193 -2.51 -12.59 18.18
C GLN A 193 -1.70 -11.71 17.23
N SER A 194 -0.39 -11.93 17.16
CA SER A 194 0.54 -11.05 16.43
C SER A 194 1.35 -11.78 15.38
N VAL A 195 1.79 -11.05 14.34
CA VAL A 195 2.90 -11.48 13.48
C VAL A 195 4.19 -11.28 14.26
N ILE A 196 5.01 -12.34 14.39
CA ILE A 196 6.16 -12.39 15.29
C ILE A 196 7.50 -12.60 14.57
N GLY A 197 7.49 -12.94 13.28
CA GLY A 197 8.71 -13.18 12.56
C GLY A 197 8.53 -13.49 11.08
N VAL A 198 9.67 -13.68 10.43
CA VAL A 198 9.76 -14.02 9.01
C VAL A 198 10.63 -15.25 8.80
N GLY A 199 10.46 -15.86 7.63
CA GLY A 199 11.32 -16.94 7.20
C GLY A 199 10.88 -17.46 5.83
N GLU A 200 11.15 -18.73 5.57
CA GLU A 200 10.90 -19.32 4.26
C GLU A 200 10.58 -20.81 4.31
N VAL A 201 9.98 -21.32 3.25
CA VAL A 201 9.79 -22.77 3.07
C VAL A 201 11.14 -23.43 2.80
N SER A 202 11.55 -24.35 3.67
CA SER A 202 12.77 -25.13 3.48
C SER A 202 12.51 -26.48 2.79
N LYS A 203 11.31 -27.03 2.96
CA LYS A 203 10.92 -28.30 2.32
C LYS A 203 9.45 -28.31 1.97
N HIS A 204 9.16 -28.74 0.74
CA HIS A 204 7.80 -28.94 0.26
C HIS A 204 7.08 -30.06 1.04
N ILE A 205 5.78 -30.22 0.79
CA ILE A 205 4.94 -31.26 1.38
C ILE A 205 5.63 -32.63 1.29
N HIS A 206 5.73 -33.31 2.42
CA HIS A 206 6.20 -34.68 2.52
C HIS A 206 5.58 -35.38 3.74
N GLU A 207 5.68 -36.70 3.79
CA GLU A 207 5.24 -37.49 4.94
C GLU A 207 6.37 -37.65 5.96
N LYS A 208 6.05 -37.43 7.24
CA LYS A 208 6.91 -37.79 8.37
C LYS A 208 6.57 -39.20 8.87
N ALA A 209 7.46 -39.77 9.66
CA ALA A 209 7.18 -41.03 10.36
C ALA A 209 5.87 -40.94 11.16
N PRO A 210 5.11 -42.05 11.32
CA PRO A 210 3.89 -42.06 12.11
C PRO A 210 4.14 -41.56 13.54
N ILE A 211 3.23 -40.71 14.03
CA ILE A 211 3.32 -40.11 15.37
C ILE A 211 2.13 -40.62 16.18
N ALA A 212 2.39 -41.13 17.37
CA ALA A 212 1.37 -41.73 18.23
C ALA A 212 0.20 -40.76 18.47
N GLY A 213 -1.02 -41.19 18.15
CA GLY A 213 -2.25 -40.41 18.29
C GLY A 213 -2.60 -39.53 17.08
N ARG A 214 -1.66 -39.24 16.17
CA ARG A 214 -1.90 -38.43 14.98
C ARG A 214 -2.21 -39.32 13.78
N THR A 215 -3.34 -39.09 13.11
CA THR A 215 -3.79 -39.95 11.99
C THR A 215 -3.15 -39.61 10.64
N ASN A 216 -2.56 -38.42 10.49
CA ASN A 216 -1.87 -38.02 9.26
C ASN A 216 -0.60 -37.20 9.59
N SER A 217 0.57 -37.67 9.14
CA SER A 217 1.88 -37.06 9.41
C SER A 217 2.42 -36.19 8.27
N THR A 218 1.58 -35.80 7.30
CA THR A 218 1.98 -34.91 6.20
C THR A 218 2.29 -33.51 6.72
N ALA A 219 3.45 -32.98 6.33
CA ALA A 219 3.97 -31.70 6.81
C ALA A 219 4.78 -30.96 5.74
N ILE A 220 4.99 -29.68 5.97
CA ILE A 220 6.04 -28.87 5.35
C ILE A 220 7.14 -28.61 6.40
N GLU A 221 8.34 -28.29 5.95
CA GLU A 221 9.36 -27.70 6.82
C GLU A 221 9.59 -26.25 6.41
N VAL A 222 9.76 -25.40 7.42
CA VAL A 222 9.99 -23.96 7.26
C VAL A 222 11.21 -23.57 8.06
N TYR A 223 12.03 -22.69 7.52
CA TYR A 223 13.11 -22.04 8.22
C TYR A 223 12.58 -20.74 8.81
N PHE A 224 12.64 -20.59 10.13
CA PHE A 224 12.32 -19.33 10.80
C PHE A 224 13.62 -18.52 10.89
N GLU A 225 13.68 -17.43 10.11
CA GLU A 225 14.91 -16.66 9.92
C GLU A 225 15.17 -15.78 11.14
N LYS A 226 14.22 -14.89 11.45
CA LYS A 226 14.33 -13.95 12.56
C LYS A 226 12.98 -13.57 13.13
N GLU A 227 12.99 -13.25 14.42
CA GLU A 227 11.89 -12.51 15.04
C GLU A 227 11.86 -11.08 14.49
N ILE A 228 10.66 -10.49 14.49
CA ILE A 228 10.40 -9.09 14.17
C ILE A 228 9.57 -8.50 15.31
N GLU A 229 9.54 -7.18 15.44
CA GLU A 229 8.68 -6.52 16.43
C GLU A 229 7.22 -6.92 16.22
N PRO A 230 6.53 -7.48 17.24
CA PRO A 230 5.22 -8.08 17.05
C PRO A 230 4.16 -7.11 16.56
N VAL A 231 3.49 -7.44 15.45
CA VAL A 231 2.37 -6.65 14.92
C VAL A 231 1.06 -7.37 15.22
N SER A 232 0.27 -6.83 16.15
CA SER A 232 -1.00 -7.43 16.56
C SER A 232 -2.07 -7.39 15.48
N LEU A 233 -3.02 -8.32 15.56
CA LEU A 233 -4.16 -8.41 14.64
C LEU A 233 -4.97 -7.11 14.58
N SER A 234 -5.16 -6.45 15.72
CA SER A 234 -5.90 -5.18 15.79
C SER A 234 -5.19 -4.08 15.02
N THR A 235 -3.87 -4.06 15.03
CA THR A 235 -3.03 -3.12 14.27
C THR A 235 -3.04 -3.46 12.78
N LEU A 236 -2.89 -4.73 12.40
CA LEU A 236 -2.99 -5.19 11.00
C LEU A 236 -4.33 -4.79 10.37
N ASN A 237 -5.44 -4.96 11.10
CA ASN A 237 -6.78 -4.60 10.64
C ASN A 237 -7.01 -3.10 10.42
N LYS A 238 -6.17 -2.23 11.01
CA LYS A 238 -6.23 -0.78 10.78
C LYS A 238 -5.51 -0.36 9.50
N HIS A 239 -4.59 -1.17 8.98
CA HIS A 239 -3.79 -0.79 7.82
C HIS A 239 -4.60 -0.88 6.51
N PRO A 240 -4.70 0.20 5.71
CA PRO A 240 -5.57 0.23 4.51
C PRO A 240 -5.33 -0.89 3.51
N LYS A 241 -4.07 -1.31 3.34
CA LYS A 241 -3.70 -2.40 2.40
C LYS A 241 -3.97 -3.81 2.94
N LEU A 242 -4.24 -3.94 4.25
CA LEU A 242 -4.43 -5.22 4.95
C LEU A 242 -5.87 -5.39 5.50
N LYS A 243 -6.61 -4.29 5.68
CA LYS A 243 -7.97 -4.24 6.26
C LYS A 243 -9.02 -5.12 5.55
N ASN A 244 -8.83 -5.39 4.26
CA ASN A 244 -9.75 -6.20 3.45
C ASN A 244 -9.30 -7.66 3.30
N ILE A 245 -8.24 -8.07 4.00
CA ILE A 245 -7.79 -9.46 3.95
C ILE A 245 -8.74 -10.32 4.77
N TYR A 246 -9.51 -11.14 4.05
CA TYR A 246 -10.54 -11.99 4.63
C TYR A 246 -10.00 -12.92 5.73
N PHE A 247 -8.76 -13.40 5.62
CA PHE A 247 -8.17 -14.32 6.60
C PHE A 247 -7.68 -13.68 7.90
N LEU A 248 -7.60 -12.34 7.97
CA LEU A 248 -7.35 -11.60 9.23
C LEU A 248 -8.65 -11.38 10.03
N GLN A 249 -9.81 -11.69 9.47
CA GLN A 249 -11.08 -11.63 10.19
C GLN A 249 -11.23 -12.87 11.09
N GLU A 250 -11.73 -12.69 12.32
CA GLU A 250 -11.86 -13.76 13.33
C GLU A 250 -12.60 -15.01 12.82
N ASN A 251 -13.48 -14.83 11.83
CA ASN A 251 -14.32 -15.88 11.26
C ASN A 251 -13.60 -16.76 10.23
N ALA A 252 -12.50 -16.29 9.64
CA ALA A 252 -11.89 -16.94 8.47
C ALA A 252 -10.80 -17.98 8.79
N LYS A 253 -10.25 -17.98 10.02
CA LYS A 253 -9.36 -19.00 10.63
C LYS A 253 -8.47 -19.80 9.65
N GLN A 254 -7.84 -19.17 8.67
CA GLN A 254 -6.93 -19.89 7.77
C GLN A 254 -5.63 -20.20 8.50
N ALA A 255 -5.13 -21.43 8.33
CA ALA A 255 -3.83 -21.82 8.86
C ALA A 255 -2.69 -21.29 7.99
N ILE A 256 -2.95 -21.14 6.70
CA ILE A 256 -2.03 -20.58 5.73
C ILE A 256 -2.83 -19.79 4.70
N ALA A 257 -2.27 -18.69 4.21
CA ALA A 257 -2.82 -17.88 3.14
C ALA A 257 -1.72 -17.31 2.24
N SER A 258 -2.04 -16.97 1.00
CA SER A 258 -1.14 -16.20 0.13
C SER A 258 -1.23 -14.70 0.47
N LEU A 259 -0.10 -14.01 0.30
CA LEU A 259 0.03 -12.56 0.39
C LEU A 259 0.54 -12.02 -0.96
N SER A 260 0.12 -10.82 -1.33
CA SER A 260 0.85 -10.05 -2.34
C SER A 260 2.15 -9.50 -1.74
N GLN A 261 3.11 -9.15 -2.60
CA GLN A 261 4.35 -8.49 -2.19
C GLN A 261 4.05 -7.24 -1.34
N VAL A 262 3.16 -6.39 -1.84
CA VAL A 262 2.72 -5.17 -1.16
C VAL A 262 2.16 -5.44 0.25
N GLN A 263 1.46 -6.56 0.45
CA GLN A 263 0.93 -6.93 1.77
C GLN A 263 2.02 -7.42 2.70
N PHE A 264 2.93 -8.26 2.20
CA PHE A 264 4.07 -8.75 2.97
C PHE A 264 4.96 -7.59 3.42
N GLU A 265 5.33 -6.70 2.49
CA GLU A 265 6.11 -5.49 2.79
C GLU A 265 5.39 -4.58 3.79
N ALA A 266 4.07 -4.38 3.64
CA ALA A 266 3.30 -3.60 4.62
C ALA A 266 3.36 -4.20 6.03
N ILE A 267 3.36 -5.52 6.19
CA ILE A 267 3.50 -6.17 7.50
C ILE A 267 4.89 -5.93 8.08
N LEU A 268 5.95 -6.05 7.28
CA LEU A 268 7.32 -5.78 7.73
C LEU A 268 7.54 -4.32 8.07
N ASP A 269 7.00 -3.43 7.24
CA ASP A 269 7.00 -1.99 7.47
C ASP A 269 6.28 -1.63 8.77
N MET A 270 5.15 -2.28 9.05
CA MET A 270 4.45 -2.12 10.31
C MET A 270 5.29 -2.65 11.47
N SER A 271 5.95 -3.79 11.33
CA SER A 271 6.82 -4.32 12.38
C SER A 271 7.98 -3.38 12.68
N ALA A 272 8.70 -2.92 11.65
CA ALA A 272 9.82 -1.99 11.81
C ALA A 272 9.42 -0.61 12.38
N ASN A 273 8.12 -0.28 12.40
CA ASN A 273 7.63 1.04 12.80
C ASN A 273 6.39 0.97 13.74
N ASP A 274 6.25 -0.05 14.59
CA ASP A 274 5.15 -0.22 15.55
C ASP A 274 3.72 -0.07 14.98
N GLY A 275 3.49 -0.49 13.74
CA GLY A 275 2.21 -0.39 13.05
C GLY A 275 1.92 0.98 12.43
N LEU A 276 2.92 1.87 12.40
CA LEU A 276 2.82 3.24 11.91
C LEU A 276 3.97 3.55 10.96
N LYS A 277 3.87 3.15 9.68
CA LYS A 277 4.73 3.79 8.67
C LYS A 277 4.23 5.22 8.43
N SER A 278 4.97 6.23 8.86
CA SER A 278 5.23 7.45 8.06
C SER A 278 6.12 8.42 8.83
N GLN A 279 7.36 8.71 8.40
CA GLN A 279 8.09 10.01 8.43
C GLN A 279 8.08 10.90 9.70
N PHE A 280 7.51 10.43 10.80
CA PHE A 280 6.96 11.25 11.85
C PHE A 280 7.03 10.47 13.17
N GLU A 281 8.01 10.78 14.00
CA GLU A 281 8.12 10.17 15.32
C GLU A 281 7.18 10.88 16.29
N SER A 282 6.28 10.13 16.93
CA SER A 282 5.54 10.64 18.09
C SER A 282 6.44 10.60 19.31
N VAL A 283 6.71 11.76 19.90
CA VAL A 283 7.52 11.84 21.12
C VAL A 283 6.70 11.26 22.29
N PRO A 284 7.20 10.24 23.02
CA PRO A 284 6.51 9.74 24.19
C PRO A 284 6.47 10.82 25.27
N THR A 285 5.27 11.23 25.67
CA THR A 285 5.05 12.02 26.89
C THR A 285 5.20 11.10 28.09
N GLU A 286 6.41 11.01 28.64
CA GLU A 286 6.59 10.45 29.97
C GLU A 286 5.94 11.36 31.01
N ASN A 287 5.02 10.76 31.76
CA ASN A 287 4.28 11.31 32.90
C ASN A 287 3.33 12.47 32.57
N VAL A 288 2.03 12.17 32.46
CA VAL A 288 0.90 12.86 33.13
C VAL A 288 -0.41 12.14 32.71
N ILE A 289 -0.96 11.38 33.67
CA ILE A 289 -2.38 11.08 33.94
C ILE A 289 -3.21 10.26 32.90
N ASP A 290 -3.65 9.09 33.38
CA ASP A 290 -4.75 8.20 32.97
C ASP A 290 -4.91 7.75 31.50
N LYS A 291 -4.63 6.45 31.31
CA LYS A 291 -4.85 5.57 30.14
C LYS A 291 -6.33 5.39 29.72
N ALA A 292 -7.20 6.39 29.88
CA ALA A 292 -8.63 6.26 29.58
C ALA A 292 -9.19 7.25 28.53
N GLN A 293 -8.40 8.17 27.97
CA GLN A 293 -8.88 9.12 26.95
C GLN A 293 -7.88 9.31 25.78
N GLU A 294 -7.35 8.22 25.20
CA GLU A 294 -6.54 8.30 23.97
C GLU A 294 -7.35 8.76 22.73
N GLU A 295 -8.68 8.83 22.79
CA GLU A 295 -9.52 8.99 21.59
C GLU A 295 -9.64 10.41 21.01
N LEU A 296 -9.20 11.47 21.70
CA LEU A 296 -9.52 12.84 21.25
C LEU A 296 -8.34 13.82 21.30
N LYS A 297 -7.42 13.73 20.34
CA LYS A 297 -6.31 14.70 20.15
C LYS A 297 -6.47 15.47 18.84
N PRO A 298 -7.29 16.54 18.81
CA PRO A 298 -7.55 17.30 17.58
C PRO A 298 -6.36 18.15 17.14
N PHE A 299 -5.39 18.44 18.02
CA PHE A 299 -4.19 19.18 17.66
C PHE A 299 -3.05 18.23 17.28
N ILE A 300 -2.39 18.52 16.17
CA ILE A 300 -1.16 17.88 15.72
C ILE A 300 -0.10 18.97 15.59
N LEU A 301 0.89 18.97 16.48
CA LEU A 301 2.06 19.85 16.34
C LEU A 301 3.13 19.14 15.55
N LEU A 302 3.37 19.63 14.33
CA LEU A 302 4.37 19.13 13.41
C LEU A 302 5.67 19.92 13.59
N VAL A 303 6.67 19.30 14.21
CA VAL A 303 7.99 19.86 14.48
C VAL A 303 8.89 19.65 13.27
N VAL A 304 9.25 20.73 12.61
CA VAL A 304 10.03 20.75 11.36
C VAL A 304 11.27 21.63 11.49
N ASP A 305 12.34 21.22 10.83
CA ASP A 305 13.51 22.07 10.65
C ASP A 305 13.25 23.15 9.58
N LYS A 306 14.03 24.23 9.60
CA LYS A 306 13.76 25.44 8.80
C LYS A 306 13.65 25.12 7.29
N GLY A 307 12.51 25.46 6.69
CA GLY A 307 12.36 25.59 5.23
C GLY A 307 11.40 24.63 4.53
N GLU A 308 10.90 23.57 5.19
CA GLU A 308 10.07 22.53 4.54
C GLU A 308 8.70 22.27 5.21
N GLY A 309 8.26 23.16 6.10
CA GLY A 309 7.11 22.91 6.98
C GLY A 309 5.78 22.60 6.28
N LEU A 310 5.44 23.36 5.23
CA LEU A 310 4.22 23.15 4.46
C LEU A 310 4.24 21.84 3.65
N LYS A 311 5.40 21.49 3.08
CA LYS A 311 5.58 20.24 2.33
C LYS A 311 5.39 19.02 3.25
N ALA A 312 5.96 19.08 4.46
CA ALA A 312 5.76 18.03 5.46
C ALA A 312 4.28 17.90 5.90
N ALA A 313 3.57 19.03 6.02
CA ALA A 313 2.13 19.01 6.30
C ALA A 313 1.32 18.43 5.12
N GLU A 314 1.69 18.74 3.87
CA GLU A 314 1.08 18.15 2.67
C GLU A 314 1.30 16.63 2.62
N ASP A 315 2.52 16.16 2.89
CA ASP A 315 2.86 14.73 2.91
C ASP A 315 2.09 13.96 4.01
N LEU A 316 1.91 14.58 5.18
CA LEU A 316 1.04 14.05 6.24
C LEU A 316 -0.41 13.88 5.75
N LEU A 317 -0.88 14.81 4.92
CA LEU A 317 -2.28 14.90 4.50
C LEU A 317 -2.61 14.15 3.20
N GLN A 318 -1.65 13.90 2.31
CA GLN A 318 -1.83 13.17 1.03
C GLN A 318 -2.51 11.81 1.21
N LYS A 319 -2.29 11.14 2.35
CA LYS A 319 -2.87 9.82 2.67
C LYS A 319 -4.31 9.87 3.18
N THR A 320 -4.87 11.06 3.42
CA THR A 320 -6.14 11.23 4.15
C THR A 320 -7.37 11.47 3.26
N ASN A 321 -7.18 11.67 1.95
CA ASN A 321 -8.21 12.06 0.97
C ASN A 321 -9.08 13.24 1.46
N ALA A 322 -8.45 14.19 2.15
CA ALA A 322 -9.09 15.35 2.74
C ALA A 322 -8.74 16.64 1.99
N ASN A 323 -9.58 17.66 2.12
CA ASN A 323 -9.33 18.99 1.58
C ASN A 323 -8.86 19.91 2.72
N PRO A 324 -7.54 20.09 2.91
CA PRO A 324 -7.05 20.97 3.96
C PRO A 324 -7.29 22.44 3.62
N VAL A 325 -7.60 23.23 4.65
CA VAL A 325 -7.52 24.68 4.58
C VAL A 325 -6.18 25.09 5.17
N ILE A 326 -5.35 25.76 4.38
CA ILE A 326 -4.01 26.19 4.79
C ILE A 326 -4.04 27.68 5.13
N THR A 327 -3.44 28.03 6.26
CA THR A 327 -3.23 29.40 6.70
C THR A 327 -1.85 29.54 7.37
N THR A 328 -1.46 30.77 7.71
CA THR A 328 -0.17 31.09 8.32
C THR A 328 -0.39 31.84 9.62
N GLY A 329 0.27 31.39 10.67
CA GLY A 329 0.32 32.03 11.97
C GLY A 329 1.07 33.35 11.94
N HIS A 330 0.49 34.33 12.61
CA HIS A 330 1.03 35.67 12.81
C HIS A 330 0.76 36.10 14.26
N PRO A 331 1.56 37.01 14.86
CA PRO A 331 1.27 37.55 16.20
C PRO A 331 -0.13 38.14 16.39
N ASP A 332 -0.79 38.57 15.30
CA ASP A 332 -2.15 39.13 15.33
C ASP A 332 -3.25 38.06 15.12
N PHE A 333 -2.88 36.78 15.10
CA PHE A 333 -3.82 35.69 14.96
C PHE A 333 -4.69 35.61 16.22
N ASN A 334 -6.01 35.63 16.07
CA ASN A 334 -6.92 35.84 17.18
C ASN A 334 -8.16 34.94 17.13
N GLU A 335 -8.96 35.00 18.19
CA GLU A 335 -10.20 34.23 18.33
C GLU A 335 -11.20 34.46 17.20
N ASP A 336 -11.32 35.68 16.65
CA ASP A 336 -12.23 35.97 15.53
C ASP A 336 -11.90 35.12 14.28
N MET A 337 -10.60 34.83 14.06
CA MET A 337 -10.18 33.99 12.93
C MET A 337 -10.58 32.52 13.13
N LEU A 338 -10.64 32.04 14.37
CA LEU A 338 -10.96 30.65 14.70
C LEU A 338 -12.46 30.42 14.85
N TYR A 339 -13.14 31.33 15.54
CA TYR A 339 -14.54 31.16 15.93
C TYR A 339 -15.50 32.01 15.10
N GLY A 340 -15.01 33.04 14.43
CA GLY A 340 -15.79 33.93 13.59
C GLY A 340 -16.16 35.24 14.28
N LYS A 341 -16.67 36.18 13.48
CA LYS A 341 -17.09 37.50 13.94
C LYS A 341 -18.20 38.09 13.10
N TYR A 342 -18.88 39.09 13.65
CA TYR A 342 -19.81 39.92 12.89
C TYR A 342 -19.06 40.91 12.02
N LEU A 343 -19.43 40.96 10.74
CA LEU A 343 -18.92 41.92 9.76
C LEU A 343 -20.09 42.69 9.15
N PRO A 344 -19.94 44.00 8.89
CA PRO A 344 -20.93 44.75 8.11
C PRO A 344 -20.90 44.29 6.65
N ASN A 345 -22.08 44.16 6.03
CA ASN A 345 -22.20 44.04 4.59
C ASN A 345 -22.26 45.44 3.92
N GLU A 346 -22.41 45.47 2.59
CA GLU A 346 -22.48 46.71 1.79
C GLU A 346 -23.64 47.65 2.20
N THR A 347 -24.67 47.13 2.89
CA THR A 347 -25.81 47.91 3.38
C THR A 347 -25.68 48.30 4.86
N GLY A 348 -24.55 47.99 5.51
CA GLY A 348 -24.30 48.25 6.93
C GLY A 348 -24.95 47.25 7.89
N ALA A 349 -25.66 46.24 7.38
CA ALA A 349 -26.22 45.17 8.20
C ALA A 349 -25.12 44.16 8.60
N LEU A 350 -25.12 43.74 9.86
CA LEU A 350 -24.15 42.78 10.37
C LEU A 350 -24.52 41.36 9.95
N TYR A 351 -23.56 40.64 9.36
CA TYR A 351 -23.65 39.20 9.12
C TYR A 351 -22.53 38.50 9.89
N TYR A 352 -22.82 37.30 10.40
CA TYR A 352 -21.81 36.49 11.08
C TYR A 352 -20.98 35.74 10.04
N ARG A 353 -19.67 35.98 10.03
CA ARG A 353 -18.72 35.21 9.25
C ARG A 353 -18.06 34.17 10.15
N GLU A 354 -18.22 32.90 9.79
CA GLU A 354 -17.57 31.78 10.48
C GLU A 354 -16.05 31.88 10.46
N GLY A 355 -15.42 31.47 11.56
CA GLY A 355 -13.98 31.26 11.63
C GLY A 355 -13.58 29.86 11.17
N PHE A 356 -12.29 29.56 11.19
CA PHE A 356 -11.79 28.27 10.72
C PHE A 356 -12.40 27.08 11.45
N ILE A 357 -12.45 27.10 12.79
CA ILE A 357 -12.99 25.99 13.58
C ILE A 357 -14.50 25.86 13.38
N THR A 358 -15.24 26.96 13.48
CA THR A 358 -16.71 26.91 13.37
C THR A 358 -17.21 26.59 11.96
N ASN A 359 -16.42 26.89 10.93
CA ASN A 359 -16.73 26.51 9.54
C ASN A 359 -16.35 25.06 9.21
N LEU A 360 -15.19 24.59 9.68
CA LEU A 360 -14.61 23.34 9.19
C LEU A 360 -14.92 22.14 10.10
N MET A 361 -14.94 22.32 11.42
CA MET A 361 -15.21 21.22 12.35
C MET A 361 -16.60 20.58 12.14
N PRO A 362 -17.71 21.33 11.92
CA PRO A 362 -19.04 20.71 11.81
C PRO A 362 -19.26 19.91 10.51
N ARG A 363 -18.33 19.96 9.57
CA ARG A 363 -18.46 19.25 8.29
C ARG A 363 -18.42 17.75 8.50
N LYS A 364 -19.10 17.00 7.63
CA LYS A 364 -19.19 15.52 7.73
C LYS A 364 -17.99 14.81 7.08
N ASP A 365 -17.33 15.47 6.14
CA ASP A 365 -16.11 15.01 5.50
C ASP A 365 -14.88 15.24 6.40
N LYS A 366 -13.81 14.49 6.13
CA LYS A 366 -12.52 14.69 6.80
C LYS A 366 -11.99 16.06 6.40
N SER A 367 -11.89 16.96 7.38
CA SER A 367 -11.44 18.33 7.19
C SER A 367 -10.22 18.59 8.09
N TYR A 368 -9.28 19.40 7.60
CA TYR A 368 -8.07 19.78 8.33
C TYR A 368 -7.84 21.29 8.23
N LEU A 369 -7.39 21.92 9.32
CA LEU A 369 -6.79 23.25 9.31
C LEU A 369 -5.28 23.10 9.44
N VAL A 370 -4.53 23.50 8.42
CA VAL A 370 -3.07 23.59 8.50
C VAL A 370 -2.69 25.03 8.81
N ILE A 371 -1.89 25.23 9.84
CA ILE A 371 -1.38 26.52 10.26
C ILE A 371 0.14 26.47 10.22
N ASP A 372 0.74 27.11 9.21
CA ASP A 372 2.19 27.28 9.15
C ASP A 372 2.66 28.34 10.14
N ASN A 373 3.92 28.29 10.62
CA ASN A 373 4.44 29.19 11.66
C ASN A 373 3.56 29.22 12.92
N PHE A 374 3.07 28.07 13.36
CA PHE A 374 2.22 27.94 14.55
C PHE A 374 2.90 28.49 15.82
N ASN A 375 4.24 28.46 15.87
CA ASN A 375 5.02 29.07 16.93
C ASN A 375 4.86 30.60 17.04
N ARG A 376 4.24 31.27 16.07
CA ARG A 376 3.96 32.72 16.14
C ARG A 376 2.58 33.04 16.74
N ILE A 377 1.77 32.04 17.03
CA ILE A 377 0.44 32.20 17.58
C ILE A 377 0.49 32.01 19.09
N ASP A 378 -0.26 32.85 19.81
CA ASP A 378 -0.55 32.63 21.23
C ASP A 378 -1.56 31.47 21.37
N PRO A 379 -1.20 30.34 22.02
CA PRO A 379 -2.09 29.20 22.17
C PRO A 379 -3.39 29.49 22.92
N ASP A 380 -3.46 30.58 23.70
CA ASP A 380 -4.65 30.94 24.47
C ASP A 380 -5.87 31.24 23.57
N VAL A 381 -5.64 31.61 22.30
CA VAL A 381 -6.72 31.78 21.31
C VAL A 381 -7.51 30.48 21.06
N PHE A 382 -6.97 29.33 21.44
CA PHE A 382 -7.65 28.03 21.35
C PHE A 382 -8.40 27.64 22.63
N GLN A 383 -8.33 28.43 23.70
CA GLN A 383 -8.84 28.06 25.03
C GLN A 383 -10.35 27.76 25.00
N ALA A 384 -11.13 28.52 24.24
CA ALA A 384 -12.56 28.25 24.08
C ALA A 384 -12.82 26.85 23.48
N TYR A 385 -12.00 26.40 22.54
CA TYR A 385 -12.11 25.05 21.99
C TYR A 385 -11.67 23.99 23.00
N ILE A 386 -10.56 24.21 23.69
CA ILE A 386 -10.05 23.29 24.72
C ILE A 386 -11.06 23.10 25.84
N ASN A 387 -11.74 24.17 26.28
CA ASN A 387 -12.81 24.09 27.26
C ASN A 387 -13.96 23.20 26.77
N VAL A 388 -14.33 23.28 25.49
CA VAL A 388 -15.31 22.35 24.90
C VAL A 388 -14.80 20.91 24.92
N LEU A 389 -13.51 20.67 24.64
CA LEU A 389 -12.90 19.33 24.68
C LEU A 389 -12.94 18.72 26.09
N GLU A 390 -12.72 19.52 27.12
CA GLU A 390 -12.85 19.16 28.55
C GLU A 390 -14.31 18.91 28.98
N GLY A 391 -15.28 19.20 28.10
CA GLY A 391 -16.70 18.96 28.33
C GLY A 391 -17.47 20.16 28.90
N TYR A 392 -16.84 21.34 28.99
CA TYR A 392 -17.54 22.56 29.33
C TYR A 392 -18.45 23.03 28.18
N GLU A 393 -19.52 23.74 28.55
CA GLU A 393 -20.36 24.46 27.61
C GLU A 393 -19.84 25.89 27.45
N VAL A 394 -19.50 26.28 26.23
CA VAL A 394 -18.92 27.58 25.90
C VAL A 394 -19.92 28.42 25.11
N THR A 395 -20.06 29.69 25.48
CA THR A 395 -20.92 30.63 24.74
C THR A 395 -20.09 31.35 23.70
N LEU A 396 -20.47 31.26 22.43
CA LEU A 396 -19.80 31.95 21.32
C LEU A 396 -20.47 33.28 21.00
N PRO A 397 -19.73 34.27 20.47
CA PRO A 397 -20.26 35.59 20.09
C PRO A 397 -21.12 35.56 18.82
N ARG A 398 -22.11 34.65 18.76
CA ARG A 398 -23.04 34.43 17.65
C ARG A 398 -24.45 34.28 18.18
N TYR A 399 -25.42 34.91 17.52
CA TYR A 399 -26.83 34.76 17.82
C TYR A 399 -27.51 33.71 16.94
N ASN A 400 -28.40 32.91 17.52
CA ASN A 400 -29.32 32.04 16.79
C ASN A 400 -30.54 32.82 16.27
N LYS A 401 -31.46 32.13 15.59
CA LYS A 401 -32.68 32.73 15.01
C LYS A 401 -33.60 33.38 16.06
N ASP A 402 -33.50 32.94 17.31
CA ASP A 402 -34.31 33.42 18.42
C ASP A 402 -33.64 34.56 19.20
N GLY A 403 -32.49 35.07 18.73
CA GLY A 403 -31.76 36.18 19.35
C GLY A 403 -30.98 35.81 20.61
N THR A 404 -30.78 34.52 20.87
CA THR A 404 -29.96 34.03 21.99
C THR A 404 -28.57 33.61 21.51
N MET A 405 -27.57 33.77 22.38
CA MET A 405 -26.19 33.41 22.04
C MET A 405 -26.04 31.90 21.88
N VAL A 406 -25.26 31.50 20.88
CA VAL A 406 -24.99 30.11 20.55
C VAL A 406 -24.12 29.49 21.62
N LYS A 407 -24.60 28.37 22.16
CA LYS A 407 -23.85 27.51 23.08
C LYS A 407 -23.21 26.36 22.32
N TRP A 408 -21.93 26.13 22.61
CA TRP A 408 -21.12 25.08 22.02
C TRP A 408 -20.68 24.08 23.10
N SER A 409 -20.90 22.80 22.83
CA SER A 409 -20.47 21.68 23.67
C SER A 409 -20.25 20.43 22.83
N ARG A 410 -19.76 19.34 23.44
CA ARG A 410 -19.57 18.05 22.76
C ARG A 410 -20.88 17.26 22.54
N LYS A 411 -22.02 17.75 23.01
CA LYS A 411 -23.29 17.03 22.90
C LYS A 411 -23.77 16.98 21.44
N LYS A 412 -24.45 15.89 21.07
CA LYS A 412 -24.93 15.63 19.69
C LYS A 412 -25.86 16.72 19.15
N ASP A 413 -26.58 17.39 20.04
CA ASP A 413 -27.54 18.46 19.79
C ASP A 413 -26.94 19.87 19.93
N SER A 414 -25.63 20.00 20.14
CA SER A 414 -24.96 21.31 20.14
C SER A 414 -25.03 21.97 18.76
N TYR A 415 -25.07 23.31 18.74
CA TYR A 415 -25.20 24.11 17.53
C TYR A 415 -24.08 23.83 16.52
N TYR A 416 -22.83 23.71 17.00
CA TYR A 416 -21.71 23.25 16.19
C TYR A 416 -21.45 21.79 16.48
N HIS A 417 -21.79 20.92 15.53
CA HIS A 417 -21.60 19.49 15.67
C HIS A 417 -20.12 19.15 15.83
N PHE A 418 -19.78 18.47 16.93
CA PHE A 418 -18.41 18.01 17.15
C PHE A 418 -18.10 16.81 16.23
N ASN A 419 -17.20 17.00 15.27
CA ASN A 419 -16.71 15.93 14.40
C ASN A 419 -15.36 15.39 14.94
N PRO A 420 -15.28 14.12 15.37
CA PRO A 420 -14.03 13.53 15.83
C PRO A 420 -12.98 13.31 14.72
N ASN A 421 -13.36 13.44 13.45
CA ASN A 421 -12.44 13.31 12.31
C ASN A 421 -11.81 14.64 11.88
N TRP A 422 -12.11 15.74 12.58
CA TRP A 422 -11.53 17.07 12.36
C TRP A 422 -10.21 17.24 13.12
N HIS A 423 -9.19 17.84 12.48
CA HIS A 423 -7.89 18.11 13.12
C HIS A 423 -7.30 19.47 12.73
N ILE A 424 -6.48 20.03 13.62
CA ILE A 424 -5.64 21.21 13.40
C ILE A 424 -4.19 20.75 13.36
N VAL A 425 -3.51 20.99 12.25
CA VAL A 425 -2.07 20.72 12.06
C VAL A 425 -1.32 22.03 12.21
N GLY A 426 -0.64 22.22 13.34
CA GLY A 426 0.24 23.35 13.58
C GLY A 426 1.67 23.01 13.21
N VAL A 427 2.19 23.62 12.15
CA VAL A 427 3.60 23.47 11.75
C VAL A 427 4.44 24.43 12.58
N THR A 428 5.37 23.88 13.35
CA THR A 428 6.22 24.64 14.27
C THR A 428 7.69 24.36 14.01
N TYR A 429 8.48 25.42 14.16
CA TYR A 429 9.94 25.39 14.03
C TYR A 429 10.64 25.49 15.40
N ASP A 430 9.86 25.48 16.48
CA ASP A 430 10.38 25.46 17.85
C ASP A 430 10.88 24.05 18.19
N ASN A 431 11.92 23.93 19.01
CA ASN A 431 12.40 22.63 19.45
C ASN A 431 11.49 22.04 20.55
N LEU A 432 11.67 20.75 20.88
CA LEU A 432 10.83 20.05 21.86
C LEU A 432 10.86 20.66 23.27
N ASN A 433 11.99 21.23 23.69
CA ASN A 433 12.10 21.87 25.01
C ASN A 433 11.34 23.19 25.03
N ASP A 434 11.44 23.98 23.95
CA ASP A 434 10.71 25.24 23.79
C ASP A 434 9.20 24.98 23.79
N ILE A 435 8.74 23.92 23.10
CA ILE A 435 7.33 23.50 23.08
C ILE A 435 6.84 23.17 24.50
N LYS A 436 7.59 22.38 25.27
CA LYS A 436 7.21 22.02 26.65
C LYS A 436 7.17 23.21 27.60
N GLN A 437 7.96 24.25 27.35
CA GLN A 437 7.97 25.46 28.18
C GLN A 437 6.91 26.47 27.77
N LYS A 438 6.60 26.55 26.47
CA LYS A 438 5.72 27.56 25.89
C LYS A 438 4.24 27.20 25.95
N TYR A 439 3.90 25.93 25.82
CA TYR A 439 2.51 25.48 25.77
C TYR A 439 2.08 24.92 27.12
N THR A 440 0.85 25.24 27.54
CA THR A 440 0.28 24.77 28.81
C THR A 440 0.05 23.26 28.80
N GLU A 441 0.09 22.62 29.98
CA GLU A 441 -0.24 21.20 30.12
C GLU A 441 -1.63 20.85 29.56
N GLN A 442 -2.59 21.78 29.72
CA GLN A 442 -3.95 21.63 29.20
C GLN A 442 -3.98 21.61 27.67
N PHE A 443 -3.21 22.45 27.01
CA PHE A 443 -3.06 22.41 25.54
C PHE A 443 -2.36 21.12 25.10
N LEU A 444 -1.26 20.75 25.78
CA LEU A 444 -0.48 19.57 25.43
C LEU A 444 -1.25 18.26 25.62
N LYS A 445 -2.18 18.19 26.58
CA LYS A 445 -3.11 17.06 26.78
C LYS A 445 -3.89 16.70 25.51
N TYR A 446 -4.33 17.70 24.75
CA TYR A 446 -5.10 17.53 23.51
C TYR A 446 -4.25 17.56 22.23
N THR A 447 -2.93 17.54 22.40
CA THR A 447 -1.98 17.69 21.32
C THR A 447 -1.17 16.43 21.10
N ARG A 448 -1.03 16.03 19.84
CA ARG A 448 -0.05 15.04 19.40
C ARG A 448 1.17 15.80 18.85
N ILE A 449 2.33 15.63 19.49
CA ILE A 449 3.59 16.18 18.98
C ILE A 449 4.21 15.15 18.04
N VAL A 450 4.61 15.63 16.87
CA VAL A 450 5.11 14.83 15.77
C VAL A 450 6.37 15.48 15.21
N LYS A 451 7.51 14.79 15.22
CA LYS A 451 8.76 15.31 14.67
C LYS A 451 9.02 14.72 13.28
N VAL A 452 9.39 15.57 12.32
CA VAL A 452 9.78 15.12 10.98
C VAL A 452 11.23 14.62 11.00
N ASN A 453 11.46 13.39 10.55
CA ASN A 453 12.80 12.86 10.39
C ASN A 453 13.40 13.41 9.09
N GLN A 454 14.55 14.09 9.20
CA GLN A 454 15.40 14.40 8.04
C GLN A 454 16.25 13.16 7.77
N ASP A 455 16.10 12.55 6.60
CA ASP A 455 17.05 11.56 6.07
C ASP A 455 18.38 12.23 5.70
#